data_AF-A0A2N7JT90-F1
#
_entry.id   AF-A0A2N7JT90-F1
#
_cell.length_a   1.000
_cell.length_b   1.000
_cell.length_c   1.000
_cell.angle_alpha   90.00
_cell.angle_beta   90.00
_cell.angle_gamma   90.00
#
_symmetry.space_group_name_H-M   'P 1'
#
loop_
_entity.id
_entity.type
_entity.pdbx_description
1 polymer ?
#
loop_
_entity_poly.entity_id
_entity_poly.type
_entity_poly.pdbx_seq_one_letter_code
_entity_poly.pdbx_strand_id
1 'polypeptide(L)'
;MNNELDIIESLEELEKFLISVEAGGLGLEGVEGVGMATNNSDGRHFVAVFNSSHKVLLARWITKEVFENGKDLVRNGPRRSH
;
A
#
# COMPACT_ATOMS: atom_id res chain seq x y z
N MET A 1 19.85 13.18 2.60
CA MET A 1 18.98 12.40 1.70
C MET A 1 17.93 11.75 2.59
N ASN A 2 16.80 12.42 2.82
CA ASN A 2 15.71 11.91 3.65
C ASN A 2 14.79 11.07 2.76
N ASN A 3 15.22 9.87 2.42
CA ASN A 3 14.30 8.84 1.89
C ASN A 3 13.85 7.98 3.06
N GLU A 4 13.23 8.61 4.07
CA GLU A 4 12.31 7.91 4.93
C GLU A 4 11.14 7.53 4.01
N LEU A 5 11.22 6.32 3.45
CA LEU A 5 10.07 5.69 2.84
C LEU A 5 9.00 5.68 3.93
N ASP A 6 8.03 6.62 3.89
CA ASP A 6 6.98 6.74 4.92
C ASP A 6 6.49 5.35 5.28
N ILE A 7 6.76 4.96 6.52
CA ILE A 7 6.36 3.67 7.05
C ILE A 7 4.93 3.84 7.49
N ILE A 8 4.05 3.02 6.95
CA ILE A 8 2.66 2.94 7.41
C ILE A 8 2.66 2.05 8.65
N GLU A 9 2.43 2.68 9.80
CA GLU A 9 2.52 2.01 11.10
C GLU A 9 1.15 1.57 11.62
N SER A 10 0.06 2.13 11.07
CA SER A 10 -1.31 1.85 11.50
C SER A 10 -2.26 1.50 10.35
N LEU A 11 -3.38 0.86 10.69
CA LEU A 11 -4.45 0.56 9.72
C LEU A 11 -5.12 1.82 9.16
N GLU A 12 -5.20 2.89 9.94
CA GLU A 12 -5.75 4.18 9.51
C GLU A 12 -4.87 4.81 8.42
N GLU A 13 -3.56 4.75 8.57
CA GLU A 13 -2.61 5.22 7.54
C GLU A 13 -2.67 4.36 6.28
N LEU A 14 -2.80 3.04 6.44
CA LEU A 14 -3.01 2.14 5.30
C LEU A 14 -4.29 2.51 4.55
N GLU A 15 -5.39 2.75 5.25
CA GLU A 15 -6.65 3.14 4.64
C GLU A 15 -6.54 4.49 3.91
N LYS A 16 -5.93 5.49 4.53
CA LYS A 16 -5.65 6.79 3.89
C LYS A 16 -4.79 6.64 2.63
N PHE A 17 -3.79 5.75 2.68
CA PHE A 17 -2.97 5.43 1.52
C PHE A 17 -3.80 4.82 0.39
N LEU A 18 -4.64 3.82 0.69
CA LEU A 18 -5.51 3.19 -0.31
C LEU A 18 -6.50 4.18 -0.93
N ILE A 19 -7.14 5.03 -0.11
CA ILE A 19 -8.04 6.09 -0.58
C ILE A 19 -7.30 7.07 -1.49
N SER A 20 -6.07 7.44 -1.15
CA SER A 20 -5.25 8.36 -1.96
C SER A 20 -4.87 7.75 -3.31
N VAL A 21 -4.62 6.43 -3.35
CA VAL A 21 -4.38 5.68 -4.58
C VAL A 21 -5.64 5.64 -5.44
N GLU A 22 -6.80 5.30 -4.87
CA GLU A 22 -8.09 5.27 -5.58
C GLU A 22 -8.52 6.65 -6.10
N ALA A 23 -8.29 7.71 -5.33
CA ALA A 23 -8.61 9.07 -5.72
C ALA A 23 -7.67 9.64 -6.79
N GLY A 24 -6.62 8.91 -7.19
CA GLY A 24 -5.59 9.40 -8.10
C GLY A 24 -4.73 10.53 -7.52
N GLY A 25 -4.78 10.75 -6.20
CA GLY A 25 -4.08 11.83 -5.51
C GLY A 25 -2.56 11.73 -5.56
N LEU A 26 -2.04 10.57 -5.99
CA LEU A 26 -0.61 10.30 -6.14
C LEU A 26 -0.10 10.50 -7.58
N GLY A 27 -0.97 10.88 -8.53
CA GLY A 27 -0.58 11.07 -9.94
C GLY A 27 -0.12 9.78 -10.63
N LEU A 28 -0.53 8.62 -10.11
CA LEU A 28 -0.16 7.31 -10.67
C LEU A 28 -1.07 6.99 -11.86
N GLU A 29 -0.46 6.77 -13.02
CA GLU A 29 -1.17 6.34 -14.23
C GLU A 29 -1.17 4.82 -14.37
N GLY A 30 -2.31 4.26 -14.80
CA GLY A 30 -2.43 2.83 -15.05
C GLY A 30 -2.41 1.97 -13.79
N VAL A 31 -2.87 2.51 -12.65
CA VAL A 31 -3.09 1.71 -11.44
C VAL A 31 -4.13 0.64 -11.74
N GLU A 32 -3.75 -0.62 -11.52
CA GLU A 32 -4.65 -1.77 -11.67
C GLU A 32 -5.00 -2.39 -10.32
N GLY A 33 -4.10 -2.30 -9.34
CA GLY A 33 -4.37 -2.81 -8.02
C GLY A 33 -3.33 -2.43 -6.97
N VAL A 34 -3.66 -2.79 -5.73
CA VAL A 34 -2.78 -2.67 -4.57
C VAL A 34 -2.64 -4.04 -3.92
N GLY A 35 -1.44 -4.36 -3.44
CA GLY A 35 -1.12 -5.64 -2.83
C GLY A 35 -0.11 -5.48 -1.70
N MET A 36 -0.07 -6.44 -0.78
CA MET A 36 0.95 -6.52 0.25
C MET A 36 1.94 -7.63 -0.07
N ALA A 37 3.22 -7.37 0.16
CA ALA A 37 4.28 -8.34 -0.08
C ALA A 37 5.37 -8.22 0.99
N THR A 38 6.20 -9.26 1.07
CA THR A 38 7.40 -9.29 1.91
C THR A 38 8.62 -9.22 1.01
N ASN A 39 9.55 -8.34 1.32
CA ASN A 39 10.81 -8.27 0.60
C ASN A 39 11.74 -9.38 1.09
N ASN A 40 12.20 -10.24 0.18
CA ASN A 40 13.04 -11.39 0.52
C ASN A 40 14.46 -11.00 0.95
N SER A 41 14.91 -9.79 0.62
CA SER A 41 16.28 -9.34 0.93
C SER A 41 16.44 -8.86 2.37
N ASP A 42 15.41 -8.24 2.96
CA ASP A 42 15.44 -7.66 4.30
C ASP A 42 14.33 -8.17 5.23
N GLY A 43 13.40 -8.98 4.72
CA GLY A 43 12.26 -9.53 5.46
C GLY A 43 11.17 -8.50 5.78
N ARG A 44 11.28 -7.26 5.30
CA ARG A 44 10.31 -6.20 5.62
C ARG A 44 9.06 -6.34 4.77
N HIS A 45 7.92 -6.04 5.38
CA HIS A 45 6.63 -6.02 4.70
C HIS A 45 6.40 -4.65 4.06
N PHE A 46 5.81 -4.64 2.87
CA PHE A 46 5.43 -3.44 2.17
C PHE A 46 4.08 -3.61 1.48
N VAL A 47 3.39 -2.48 1.31
CA VAL A 47 2.24 -2.37 0.41
C VAL A 47 2.72 -1.75 -0.90
N ALA A 48 2.28 -2.31 -2.03
CA ALA A 48 2.66 -1.89 -3.37
C ALA A 48 1.45 -1.69 -4.26
N VAL A 49 1.47 -0.60 -5.02
CA VAL A 49 0.56 -0.30 -6.12
C VAL A 49 1.22 -0.82 -7.39
N PHE A 50 0.46 -1.55 -8.21
CA PHE A 50 0.95 -2.11 -9.46
C PHE A 50 0.02 -1.80 -10.64
N ASN A 51 0.59 -1.86 -11.83
CA ASN A 51 -0.14 -1.71 -13.09
C ASN A 51 -0.46 -3.06 -13.74
N SER A 52 -1.16 -3.01 -14.88
CA SER A 52 -1.50 -4.15 -15.75
C SER A 52 -0.33 -5.02 -16.22
N SER A 53 0.89 -4.52 -16.11
CA SER A 53 2.11 -5.28 -16.43
C SER A 53 2.76 -5.89 -15.19
N HIS A 54 2.05 -5.93 -14.05
CA HIS A 54 2.55 -6.37 -12.75
C HIS A 54 3.78 -5.59 -12.27
N LYS A 55 3.99 -4.38 -12.80
CA LYS A 55 5.09 -3.51 -12.41
C LYS A 55 4.65 -2.68 -11.23
N VAL A 56 5.46 -2.70 -10.17
CA VAL A 56 5.27 -1.82 -9.01
C VAL A 56 5.46 -0.36 -9.45
N LEU A 57 4.42 0.44 -9.26
CA LEU A 57 4.41 1.88 -9.49
C LEU A 57 4.86 2.65 -8.25
N LEU A 58 4.39 2.21 -7.07
CA LEU A 58 4.70 2.81 -5.78
C LEU A 58 4.71 1.74 -4.71
N ALA A 59 5.62 1.82 -3.74
CA ALA A 59 5.63 0.96 -2.57
C ALA A 59 5.90 1.76 -1.29
N ARG A 60 5.26 1.36 -0.20
CA ARG A 60 5.47 1.90 1.16
C ARG A 60 5.73 0.76 2.12
N TRP A 61 6.68 0.94 3.03
CA TRP A 61 6.90 -0.04 4.10
C TRP A 61 5.70 -0.05 5.04
N ILE A 62 5.39 -1.22 5.58
CA ILE A 62 4.34 -1.41 6.57
C ILE A 62 4.92 -2.18 7.75
N THR A 63 4.38 -1.92 8.94
CA THR A 63 4.69 -2.74 10.11
C THR A 63 4.07 -4.13 9.97
N LYS A 64 4.57 -5.08 10.77
CA LYS A 64 4.01 -6.44 10.82
C LYS A 64 2.52 -6.43 11.21
N GLU A 65 2.14 -5.57 12.16
CA GLU A 65 0.75 -5.42 12.59
C GLU A 65 -0.16 -5.00 11.44
N VAL A 66 0.27 -4.03 10.64
CA VAL A 66 -0.46 -3.60 9.43
C VAL A 66 -0.49 -4.71 8.38
N PHE A 67 0.61 -5.45 8.19
CA PHE A 67 0.64 -6.58 7.27
C PHE A 67 -0.32 -7.72 7.66
N GLU A 68 -0.46 -8.01 8.95
CA GLU A 68 -1.33 -9.08 9.44
C GLU A 68 -2.80 -8.68 9.41
N ASN A 69 -3.12 -7.45 9.84
CA ASN A 69 -4.51 -6.99 9.99
C ASN A 69 -5.05 -6.25 8.75
N GLY A 70 -4.18 -5.67 7.93
CA GLY A 70 -4.56 -4.84 6.77
C GLY A 70 -4.87 -5.61 5.49
N LYS A 71 -4.74 -6.95 5.50
CA LYS A 71 -5.04 -7.80 4.34
C LYS A 71 -6.48 -7.64 3.87
N ASP A 72 -7.42 -7.48 4.81
CA ASP A 72 -8.83 -7.28 4.51
C ASP A 72 -9.07 -5.94 3.79
N LEU A 73 -8.42 -4.87 4.26
CA LEU A 73 -8.49 -3.53 3.65
C LEU A 73 -7.91 -3.52 2.23
N VAL A 74 -6.79 -4.20 2.00
CA VAL A 74 -6.18 -4.27 0.66
C VAL A 74 -7.01 -5.14 -0.28
N ARG A 75 -7.63 -6.21 0.22
CA ARG A 75 -8.42 -7.15 -0.60
C ARG A 75 -9.81 -6.62 -0.94
N ASN A 76 -10.51 -6.02 0.02
CA ASN A 76 -11.88 -5.56 -0.15
C ASN A 76 -11.96 -4.07 -0.51
N GLY A 77 -10.83 -3.36 -0.44
CA GLY A 77 -10.77 -1.91 -0.55
C GLY A 77 -10.96 -1.22 0.81
N PRO A 78 -10.62 0.08 0.90
CA PRO A 78 -10.88 0.88 2.10
C PRO A 78 -12.37 0.85 2.43
N ARG A 79 -12.72 0.85 3.72
CA ARG A 79 -14.13 0.81 4.11
C ARG A 79 -14.74 2.13 3.68
N ARG A 80 -15.53 2.11 2.60
CA ARG A 80 -16.38 3.24 2.24
C ARG A 80 -17.38 3.45 3.38
N SER A 81 -17.05 4.32 4.32
CA SER A 81 -18.03 4.85 5.25
C SER A 81 -18.97 5.71 4.40
N HIS A 82 -20.12 5.14 4.09
CA HIS A 82 -21.23 5.80 3.39
C HIS A 82 -21.89 6.82 4.30
#